data_AF-A0A955GBZ5-F1
#
_entry.id   AF-A0A955GBZ5-F1
#
_cell.length_a   1.000
_cell.length_b   1.000
_cell.length_c   1.000
_cell.angle_alpha   90.00
_cell.angle_beta   90.00
_cell.angle_gamma   90.00
#
_symmetry.space_group_name_H-M   'P 1'
#
loop_
_entity.id
_entity.type
_entity.pdbx_description
1 polymer ?
#
loop_
_entity_poly.entity_id
_entity_poly.type
_entity_poly.pdbx_seq_one_letter_code
_entity_poly.pdbx_strand_id
1 'polypeptide(L)'
;MQPNQPNQQVPPPAPPLQPIPQPTPQPEQNPYGFIMDDKPPKKSGSLFKLPGGGSKKTRIILLISGVFLLLIVGWMLISLISSGNKAQNEKLIGLAQGQTEIIRVAKIGSNSQSVRQTETRNLAVNTSVVIETNKNAITALLAANKKKVKEKQLNATANKKIDAELEVATSNNTFDNSFNTILKGLLSEHQKQIKDAYDSSNSKSEKETLQASYNSVSVLLK
;
A
#
# COMPACT_ATOMS: atom_id res chain seq x y z
N MET A 1 -47.58 50.70 -1.28
CA MET A 1 -46.36 49.87 -1.45
C MET A 1 -45.29 50.49 -0.56
N GLN A 2 -44.99 49.83 0.55
CA GLN A 2 -44.11 50.34 1.62
C GLN A 2 -42.81 49.53 1.60
N PRO A 3 -41.62 50.15 1.60
CA PRO A 3 -40.37 49.41 1.56
C PRO A 3 -40.09 48.73 2.91
N ASN A 4 -39.89 47.41 2.86
CA ASN A 4 -39.52 46.58 4.00
C ASN A 4 -38.03 46.82 4.33
N GLN A 5 -37.71 47.37 5.51
CA GLN A 5 -36.33 47.56 5.94
C GLN A 5 -35.74 46.26 6.52
N PRO A 6 -34.47 45.93 6.24
CA PRO A 6 -33.82 44.76 6.80
C PRO A 6 -33.51 44.95 8.30
N ASN A 7 -33.92 43.95 9.07
CA ASN A 7 -33.75 43.84 10.51
C ASN A 7 -32.25 43.72 10.86
N GLN A 8 -31.68 44.76 11.47
CA GLN A 8 -30.28 44.76 11.92
C GLN A 8 -30.15 43.94 13.21
N GLN A 9 -29.52 42.76 13.12
CA GLN A 9 -29.13 41.98 14.29
C GLN A 9 -27.93 42.63 14.97
N VAL A 10 -28.11 43.02 16.22
CA VAL A 10 -27.07 43.57 17.10
C VAL A 10 -26.19 42.40 17.59
N PRO A 11 -24.85 42.47 17.48
CA PRO A 11 -23.98 41.41 17.98
C PRO A 11 -24.02 41.33 19.52
N PRO A 12 -23.82 40.13 20.10
CA PRO A 12 -23.83 39.93 21.55
C PRO A 12 -22.66 40.66 22.25
N PRO A 13 -22.84 41.09 23.51
CA PRO A 13 -21.81 41.80 24.27
C PRO A 13 -20.57 40.91 24.54
N ALA A 14 -19.39 41.55 24.47
CA ALA A 14 -18.11 40.89 24.69
C ALA A 14 -17.97 40.35 26.13
N PRO A 15 -17.29 39.20 26.33
CA PRO A 15 -17.01 38.65 27.64
C PRO A 15 -16.08 39.56 28.46
N PRO A 16 -16.22 39.59 29.81
CA PRO A 16 -15.39 40.40 30.69
C PRO A 16 -13.92 39.98 30.64
N LEU A 17 -13.02 40.95 30.53
CA LEU A 17 -11.57 40.78 30.53
C LEU A 17 -11.11 40.25 31.90
N GLN A 18 -10.39 39.13 31.92
CA GLN A 18 -9.73 38.62 33.11
C GLN A 18 -8.45 39.46 33.41
N PRO A 19 -8.12 39.71 34.69
CA PRO A 19 -6.91 40.46 35.07
C PRO A 19 -5.62 39.76 34.65
N ILE A 20 -4.72 40.53 34.04
CA ILE A 20 -3.36 40.11 33.66
C ILE A 20 -2.51 39.99 34.94
N PRO A 21 -1.82 38.86 35.20
CA PRO A 21 -0.90 38.74 36.32
C PRO A 21 0.27 39.73 36.21
N GLN A 22 0.54 40.48 37.29
CA GLN A 22 1.69 41.37 37.41
C GLN A 22 3.01 40.58 37.51
N PRO A 23 4.09 41.01 36.84
CA PRO A 23 5.41 40.40 36.99
C PRO A 23 6.02 40.71 38.37
N THR A 24 6.47 39.67 39.07
CA THR A 24 7.23 39.77 40.32
C THR A 24 8.64 40.36 40.10
N PRO A 25 9.23 41.07 41.08
CA PRO A 25 10.52 41.75 40.95
C PRO A 25 11.70 40.76 40.72
N GLN A 26 12.56 41.09 39.75
CA GLN A 26 13.82 40.40 39.50
C GLN A 26 14.88 40.74 40.58
N PRO A 27 15.73 39.78 40.99
CA PRO A 27 16.93 40.07 41.77
C PRO A 27 17.96 40.87 40.97
N GLU A 28 18.54 41.91 41.58
CA GLU A 28 19.66 42.69 41.07
C GLU A 28 20.82 41.80 40.60
N GLN A 29 21.14 41.84 39.31
CA GLN A 29 22.40 41.30 38.79
C GLN A 29 23.37 42.46 38.57
N ASN A 30 24.44 42.42 39.36
CA ASN A 30 25.55 43.37 39.44
C ASN A 30 26.15 43.70 38.05
N PRO A 31 26.13 44.96 37.58
CA PRO A 31 26.55 45.30 36.23
C PRO A 31 28.08 45.37 36.02
N TYR A 32 28.91 45.21 37.05
CA TYR A 32 30.38 45.39 36.96
C TYR A 32 31.20 44.08 37.07
N GLY A 33 30.62 42.94 36.68
CA GLY A 33 31.32 41.65 36.65
C GLY A 33 32.35 41.46 35.51
N PHE A 34 32.63 42.49 34.72
CA PHE A 34 33.48 42.39 33.53
C PHE A 34 34.95 42.83 33.73
N ILE A 35 35.34 43.32 34.92
CA ILE A 35 36.72 43.83 35.16
C ILE A 35 37.60 42.88 35.98
N MET A 36 37.08 41.82 36.58
CA MET A 36 37.90 40.90 37.38
C MET A 36 37.57 39.42 37.10
N ASP A 37 38.13 38.90 36.02
CA ASP A 37 38.66 37.53 35.98
C ASP A 37 39.39 37.31 34.65
N ASP A 38 40.70 37.58 34.63
CA ASP A 38 41.61 37.05 33.62
C ASP A 38 41.77 35.54 33.84
N LYS A 39 40.82 34.77 33.29
CA LYS A 39 40.92 33.31 33.16
C LYS A 39 40.80 32.97 31.68
N PRO A 40 41.76 32.23 31.09
CA PRO A 40 41.72 31.93 29.66
C PRO A 40 40.42 31.18 29.31
N PRO A 41 39.78 31.48 28.16
CA PRO A 41 38.45 30.96 27.85
C PRO A 41 38.46 29.43 27.77
N LYS A 42 37.67 28.79 28.65
CA LYS A 42 37.36 27.36 28.55
C LYS A 42 36.48 27.14 27.30
N LYS A 43 37.07 26.47 26.30
CA LYS A 43 36.43 26.11 25.04
C LYS A 43 35.07 25.42 25.26
N SER A 44 34.04 26.01 24.65
CA SER A 44 32.71 25.45 24.40
C SER A 44 32.78 23.97 23.97
N GLY A 45 31.97 23.15 24.63
CA GLY A 45 31.86 21.71 24.41
C GLY A 45 31.17 21.40 23.08
N SER A 46 31.97 21.20 22.05
CA SER A 46 31.58 20.51 20.82
C SER A 46 30.83 19.20 21.14
N LEU A 47 29.59 19.10 20.64
CA LEU A 47 28.73 17.91 20.63
C LEU A 47 29.31 16.70 19.86
N PHE A 48 30.56 16.80 19.37
CA PHE A 48 31.28 15.77 18.64
C PHE A 48 32.71 15.58 19.16
N LYS A 49 32.92 15.67 20.47
CA LYS A 49 34.16 15.16 21.08
C LYS A 49 34.08 13.64 21.23
N LEU A 50 34.60 12.93 20.24
CA LEU A 50 35.10 11.57 20.42
C LEU A 50 36.03 11.55 21.65
N PRO A 51 35.81 10.70 22.66
CA PRO A 51 36.70 10.62 23.82
C PRO A 51 38.01 9.95 23.41
N GLY A 52 38.92 10.76 22.86
CA GLY A 52 40.33 10.43 22.65
C GLY A 52 41.06 10.39 24.00
N GLY A 53 40.77 9.39 24.83
CA GLY A 53 41.43 9.24 26.13
C GLY A 53 41.07 7.99 26.94
N GLY A 54 40.06 7.20 26.53
CA GLY A 54 39.75 5.94 27.19
C GLY A 54 40.74 4.83 26.83
N SER A 55 41.11 4.00 27.82
CA SER A 55 41.93 2.80 27.61
C SER A 55 41.38 1.92 26.46
N LYS A 56 42.23 1.08 25.85
CA LYS A 56 41.82 0.17 24.75
C LYS A 56 40.52 -0.60 25.08
N LYS A 57 40.26 -0.91 26.36
CA LYS A 57 39.04 -1.57 26.85
C LYS A 57 37.78 -0.70 26.71
N THR A 58 37.86 0.60 27.01
CA THR A 58 36.73 1.54 26.88
C THR A 58 36.35 1.78 25.42
N ARG A 59 37.34 1.81 24.51
CA ARG A 59 37.08 1.92 23.06
C ARG A 59 36.41 0.66 22.50
N ILE A 60 36.79 -0.52 22.99
CA ILE A 60 36.16 -1.80 22.61
C ILE A 60 34.71 -1.84 23.10
N ILE A 61 34.43 -1.41 24.34
CA ILE A 61 33.06 -1.38 24.89
C ILE A 61 32.17 -0.37 24.12
N LEU A 62 32.69 0.81 23.78
CA LEU A 62 31.98 1.80 22.97
C LEU A 62 31.72 1.33 21.53
N LEU A 63 32.69 0.64 20.90
CA LEU A 63 32.51 0.04 19.57
C LEU A 63 31.47 -1.08 19.58
N ILE A 64 31.48 -1.95 20.58
CA ILE A 64 30.51 -3.04 20.73
C ILE A 64 29.10 -2.48 20.97
N SER A 65 28.96 -1.47 21.84
CA SER A 65 27.67 -0.83 22.13
C SER A 65 27.09 -0.08 20.92
N GLY A 66 27.92 0.59 20.12
CA GLY A 66 27.48 1.32 18.93
C GLY A 66 27.03 0.38 17.80
N VAL A 67 27.74 -0.72 17.58
CA VAL A 67 27.37 -1.74 16.59
C VAL A 67 26.09 -2.46 17.01
N PHE A 68 25.92 -2.77 18.29
CA PHE A 68 24.71 -3.41 18.80
C PHE A 68 23.46 -2.53 18.63
N LEU A 69 23.58 -1.22 18.89
CA LEU A 69 22.50 -0.26 18.66
C LEU A 69 22.14 -0.15 17.17
N LEU A 70 23.12 -0.10 16.28
CA LEU A 70 22.89 -0.09 14.83
C LEU A 70 22.21 -1.37 14.33
N LEU A 71 22.54 -2.53 14.90
CA LEU A 71 21.87 -3.78 14.59
C LEU A 71 20.40 -3.78 15.05
N ILE A 72 20.11 -3.23 16.22
CA ILE A 72 18.72 -3.11 16.73
C ILE A 72 17.91 -2.15 15.84
N VAL A 73 18.47 -0.99 15.47
CA VAL A 73 17.81 -0.03 14.58
C VAL A 73 17.64 -0.64 13.18
N GLY A 74 18.66 -1.30 12.64
CA GLY A 74 18.57 -2.01 11.36
C GLY A 74 17.52 -3.13 11.38
N TRP A 75 17.43 -3.88 12.49
CA TRP A 75 16.43 -4.94 12.66
C TRP A 75 15.01 -4.38 12.82
N MET A 76 14.84 -3.23 13.51
CA MET A 76 13.57 -2.51 13.57
C MET A 76 13.15 -1.98 12.21
N LEU A 77 14.07 -1.44 11.40
CA LEU A 77 13.79 -1.01 10.03
C LEU A 77 13.42 -2.19 9.12
N ILE A 78 14.12 -3.31 9.21
CA ILE A 78 13.78 -4.55 8.49
C ILE A 78 12.41 -5.09 8.95
N SER A 79 12.09 -5.00 10.25
CA SER A 79 10.82 -5.45 10.83
C SER A 79 9.64 -4.56 10.40
N LEU A 80 9.86 -3.26 10.24
CA LEU A 80 8.87 -2.31 9.69
C LEU A 80 8.63 -2.53 8.19
N ILE A 81 9.67 -2.89 7.43
CA ILE A 81 9.56 -3.26 6.00
C ILE A 81 8.91 -4.66 5.84
N SER A 82 9.16 -5.59 6.77
CA SER A 82 8.65 -6.95 6.73
C SER A 82 7.14 -7.08 6.95
N SER A 83 6.52 -6.19 7.74
CA SER A 83 5.06 -6.26 8.01
C SER A 83 4.23 -5.77 6.82
N GLY A 84 4.64 -4.67 6.17
CA GLY A 84 4.02 -4.15 4.94
C GLY A 84 4.15 -5.13 3.76
N ASN A 85 5.30 -5.79 3.63
CA ASN A 85 5.51 -6.81 2.60
C ASN A 85 4.60 -8.03 2.77
N LYS A 86 4.15 -8.38 3.98
CA LYS A 86 3.27 -9.53 4.18
C LYS A 86 1.88 -9.27 3.62
N ALA A 87 1.26 -8.16 3.98
CA ALA A 87 -0.06 -7.77 3.48
C ALA A 87 -0.05 -7.57 1.95
N GLN A 88 1.01 -6.96 1.41
CA GLN A 88 1.17 -6.81 -0.03
C GLN A 88 1.31 -8.16 -0.73
N ASN A 89 2.10 -9.09 -0.19
CA ASN A 89 2.22 -10.44 -0.75
C ASN A 89 0.89 -11.20 -0.70
N GLU A 90 0.07 -11.03 0.35
CA GLU A 90 -1.27 -11.61 0.41
C GLU A 90 -2.18 -11.07 -0.70
N LYS A 91 -2.13 -9.76 -0.97
CA LYS A 91 -2.84 -9.16 -2.11
C LYS A 91 -2.37 -9.74 -3.45
N LEU A 92 -1.06 -9.85 -3.67
CA LEU A 92 -0.49 -10.43 -4.90
C LEU A 92 -0.88 -11.92 -5.06
N ILE A 93 -0.92 -12.69 -3.96
CA ILE A 93 -1.42 -14.06 -3.97
C ILE A 93 -2.91 -14.09 -4.37
N GLY A 94 -3.72 -13.20 -3.80
CA GLY A 94 -5.13 -13.05 -4.15
C GLY A 94 -5.33 -12.72 -5.63
N LEU A 95 -4.48 -11.85 -6.20
CA LEU A 95 -4.48 -11.57 -7.63
C LEU A 95 -4.19 -12.83 -8.45
N ALA A 96 -3.13 -13.58 -8.11
CA ALA A 96 -2.77 -14.80 -8.84
C ALA A 96 -3.86 -15.89 -8.75
N GLN A 97 -4.58 -15.94 -7.62
CA GLN A 97 -5.74 -16.81 -7.43
C GLN A 97 -6.94 -16.38 -8.29
N GLY A 98 -7.27 -15.08 -8.30
CA GLY A 98 -8.32 -14.53 -9.16
C GLY A 98 -8.03 -14.74 -10.64
N GLN A 99 -6.78 -14.55 -11.06
CA GLN A 99 -6.32 -14.83 -12.43
C GLN A 99 -6.47 -16.30 -12.80
N THR A 100 -6.17 -17.19 -11.85
CA THR A 100 -6.35 -18.64 -12.07
C THR A 100 -7.82 -18.99 -12.30
N GLU A 101 -8.75 -18.37 -11.56
CA GLU A 101 -10.18 -18.57 -11.78
C GLU A 101 -10.65 -17.97 -13.11
N ILE A 102 -10.20 -16.76 -13.46
CA ILE A 102 -10.53 -16.15 -14.76
C ILE A 102 -10.03 -17.03 -15.91
N ILE A 103 -8.80 -17.55 -15.85
CA ILE A 103 -8.26 -18.46 -16.86
C ILE A 103 -9.11 -19.73 -16.94
N ARG A 104 -9.53 -20.29 -15.79
CA ARG A 104 -10.37 -21.48 -15.76
C ARG A 104 -11.71 -21.24 -16.45
N VAL A 105 -12.40 -20.15 -16.10
CA VAL A 105 -13.68 -19.78 -16.71
C VAL A 105 -13.50 -19.49 -18.21
N ALA A 106 -12.47 -18.72 -18.58
CA ALA A 106 -12.13 -18.47 -19.97
C ALA A 106 -11.91 -19.77 -20.77
N LYS A 107 -11.24 -20.77 -20.20
CA LYS A 107 -11.06 -22.10 -20.83
C LYS A 107 -12.36 -22.86 -20.99
N ILE A 108 -13.34 -22.71 -20.08
CA ILE A 108 -14.69 -23.26 -20.27
C ILE A 108 -15.33 -22.63 -21.52
N GLY A 109 -15.29 -21.30 -21.64
CA GLY A 109 -15.84 -20.60 -22.81
C GLY A 109 -15.14 -20.95 -24.12
N SER A 110 -13.81 -21.04 -24.13
CA SER A 110 -13.06 -21.34 -25.37
C SER A 110 -13.32 -22.76 -25.88
N ASN A 111 -13.57 -23.70 -24.98
CA ASN A 111 -13.66 -25.13 -25.31
C ASN A 111 -15.11 -25.65 -25.33
N SER A 112 -16.08 -24.87 -24.88
CA SER A 112 -17.49 -25.28 -24.84
C SER A 112 -18.11 -25.31 -26.23
N GLN A 113 -18.80 -26.41 -26.53
CA GLN A 113 -19.65 -26.52 -27.72
C GLN A 113 -20.93 -25.68 -27.61
N SER A 114 -21.30 -25.24 -26.40
CA SER A 114 -22.46 -24.38 -26.16
C SER A 114 -22.25 -22.93 -26.60
N VAL A 115 -21.01 -22.53 -26.93
CA VAL A 115 -20.70 -21.19 -27.47
C VAL A 115 -21.11 -21.10 -28.93
N ARG A 116 -22.05 -20.20 -29.22
CA ARG A 116 -22.58 -19.98 -30.57
C ARG A 116 -22.01 -18.74 -31.23
N GLN A 117 -21.55 -17.77 -30.46
CA GLN A 117 -21.00 -16.51 -30.98
C GLN A 117 -19.47 -16.61 -31.06
N THR A 118 -18.92 -16.27 -32.23
CA THR A 118 -17.47 -16.25 -32.45
C THR A 118 -16.79 -15.22 -31.55
N GLU A 119 -17.46 -14.10 -31.29
CA GLU A 119 -17.01 -13.03 -30.41
C GLU A 119 -16.81 -13.53 -28.98
N THR A 120 -17.74 -14.33 -28.46
CA THR A 120 -17.62 -14.97 -27.13
C THR A 120 -16.39 -15.87 -27.07
N ARG A 121 -16.17 -16.71 -28.09
CA ARG A 121 -15.01 -17.60 -28.16
C ARG A 121 -13.71 -16.81 -28.22
N ASN A 122 -13.66 -15.77 -29.04
CA ASN A 122 -12.49 -14.91 -29.18
C ASN A 122 -12.18 -14.17 -27.88
N LEU A 123 -13.19 -13.63 -27.20
CA LEU A 123 -13.03 -13.01 -25.89
C LEU A 123 -12.46 -14.01 -24.88
N ALA A 124 -12.98 -15.23 -24.85
CA ALA A 124 -12.51 -16.29 -23.96
C ALA A 124 -11.03 -16.64 -24.22
N VAL A 125 -10.64 -16.86 -25.47
CA VAL A 125 -9.25 -17.16 -25.85
C VAL A 125 -8.32 -16.01 -25.48
N ASN A 126 -8.66 -14.77 -25.87
CA ASN A 126 -7.85 -13.60 -25.57
C ASN A 126 -7.71 -13.37 -24.07
N THR A 127 -8.79 -13.57 -23.32
CA THR A 127 -8.78 -13.47 -21.85
C THR A 127 -7.83 -14.49 -21.25
N SER A 128 -7.90 -15.77 -21.67
CA SER A 128 -6.98 -16.80 -21.16
C SER A 128 -5.53 -16.41 -21.37
N VAL A 129 -5.16 -15.97 -22.58
CA VAL A 129 -3.76 -15.64 -22.94
C VAL A 129 -3.26 -14.42 -22.18
N VAL A 130 -4.04 -13.33 -22.17
CA VAL A 130 -3.66 -12.08 -21.51
C VAL A 130 -3.54 -12.28 -20.00
N ILE A 131 -4.50 -12.95 -19.38
CA ILE A 131 -4.52 -13.16 -17.93
C ILE A 131 -3.44 -14.15 -17.50
N GLU A 132 -3.12 -15.16 -18.31
CA GLU A 132 -1.98 -16.06 -18.07
C GLU A 132 -0.64 -15.30 -18.11
N THR A 133 -0.48 -14.38 -19.07
CA THR A 133 0.71 -13.51 -19.14
C THR A 133 0.83 -12.65 -17.88
N ASN A 134 -0.26 -12.00 -17.46
CA ASN A 134 -0.27 -11.18 -16.24
C ASN A 134 0.02 -12.03 -14.99
N LYS A 135 -0.54 -13.24 -14.90
CA LYS A 135 -0.28 -14.17 -13.79
C LYS A 135 1.20 -14.55 -13.70
N ASN A 136 1.86 -14.77 -14.82
CA ASN A 136 3.29 -15.06 -14.85
C ASN A 136 4.10 -13.87 -14.31
N ALA A 137 3.72 -12.63 -14.64
CA ALA A 137 4.37 -11.44 -14.10
C ALA A 137 4.15 -11.29 -12.57
N ILE A 138 2.93 -11.50 -12.08
CA ILE A 138 2.62 -11.44 -10.64
C ILE A 138 3.34 -12.54 -9.85
N THR A 139 3.39 -13.76 -10.38
CA THR A 139 4.11 -14.86 -9.74
C THR A 139 5.62 -14.65 -9.75
N ALA A 140 6.17 -13.98 -10.77
CA ALA A 140 7.57 -13.55 -10.77
C ALA A 140 7.86 -12.52 -9.66
N LEU A 141 6.97 -11.54 -9.43
CA LEU A 141 7.10 -10.59 -8.30
C LEU A 141 7.10 -11.33 -6.95
N LEU A 142 6.18 -12.27 -6.76
CA LEU A 142 6.11 -13.09 -5.55
C LEU A 142 7.38 -13.91 -5.33
N ALA A 143 7.93 -14.50 -6.40
CA ALA A 143 9.20 -15.22 -6.34
C ALA A 143 10.38 -14.31 -5.96
N ALA A 144 10.44 -13.09 -6.52
CA ALA A 144 11.43 -12.08 -6.17
C ALA A 144 11.33 -11.67 -4.68
N ASN A 145 10.11 -11.62 -4.14
CA ASN A 145 9.82 -11.40 -2.72
C ASN A 145 10.04 -12.66 -1.84
N LYS A 146 10.69 -13.70 -2.38
CA LYS A 146 10.96 -15.00 -1.72
C LYS A 146 9.69 -15.73 -1.24
N LYS A 147 8.54 -15.47 -1.86
CA LYS A 147 7.27 -16.16 -1.64
C LYS A 147 6.94 -17.04 -2.84
N LYS A 148 7.29 -18.33 -2.75
CA LYS A 148 6.85 -19.32 -3.74
C LYS A 148 5.39 -19.68 -3.48
N VAL A 149 4.52 -19.42 -4.45
CA VAL A 149 3.13 -19.89 -4.40
C VAL A 149 3.07 -21.30 -4.94
N LYS A 150 2.43 -22.21 -4.20
CA LYS A 150 2.19 -23.57 -4.67
C LYS A 150 0.96 -23.60 -5.56
N GLU A 151 0.98 -24.43 -6.59
CA GLU A 151 -0.16 -24.57 -7.51
C GLU A 151 -1.47 -24.93 -6.80
N LYS A 152 -1.41 -25.78 -5.76
CA LYS A 152 -2.56 -26.10 -4.90
C LYS A 152 -3.18 -24.86 -4.22
N GLN A 153 -2.37 -23.85 -3.89
CA GLN A 153 -2.85 -22.60 -3.30
C GLN A 153 -3.52 -21.70 -4.36
N LEU A 154 -3.05 -21.75 -5.60
CA LEU A 154 -3.65 -21.01 -6.71
C LEU A 154 -4.98 -21.62 -7.17
N ASN A 155 -5.10 -22.94 -7.13
CA ASN A 155 -6.29 -23.67 -7.57
C ASN A 155 -7.39 -23.76 -6.49
N ALA A 156 -7.14 -23.26 -5.28
CA ALA A 156 -8.10 -23.29 -4.18
C ALA A 156 -9.34 -22.41 -4.42
N THR A 157 -9.33 -21.55 -5.43
CA THR A 157 -10.38 -20.56 -5.72
C THR A 157 -11.37 -20.98 -6.81
N ALA A 158 -11.32 -22.24 -7.26
CA ALA A 158 -12.29 -22.77 -8.22
C ALA A 158 -13.72 -22.59 -7.71
N ASN A 159 -14.53 -21.77 -8.39
CA ASN A 159 -15.87 -21.45 -7.94
C ASN A 159 -16.91 -22.39 -8.58
N LYS A 160 -17.40 -23.35 -7.79
CA LYS A 160 -18.44 -24.30 -8.21
C LYS A 160 -19.79 -23.67 -8.53
N LYS A 161 -20.07 -22.47 -8.02
CA LYS A 161 -21.29 -21.74 -8.36
C LYS A 161 -21.30 -21.30 -9.83
N ILE A 162 -20.13 -20.88 -10.35
CA ILE A 162 -19.99 -20.50 -11.76
C ILE A 162 -20.22 -21.70 -12.67
N ASP A 163 -19.72 -22.88 -12.28
CA ASP A 163 -19.93 -24.12 -13.04
C ASP A 163 -21.43 -24.43 -13.17
N ALA A 164 -22.17 -24.35 -12.06
CA ALA A 164 -23.61 -24.56 -12.04
C ALA A 164 -24.38 -23.49 -12.84
N GLU A 165 -23.97 -22.22 -12.76
CA GLU A 165 -24.59 -21.13 -13.54
C GLU A 165 -24.41 -21.33 -15.05
N LEU A 166 -23.23 -21.78 -15.49
CA LEU A 166 -22.96 -22.07 -16.91
C LEU A 166 -23.65 -23.34 -17.41
N GLU A 167 -23.85 -24.34 -16.54
CA GLU A 167 -24.63 -25.54 -16.85
C GLU A 167 -26.11 -25.18 -17.07
N VAL A 168 -26.70 -24.42 -16.16
CA VAL A 168 -28.08 -23.90 -16.32
C VAL A 168 -28.21 -23.06 -17.59
N ALA A 169 -27.23 -22.20 -17.88
CA ALA A 169 -27.23 -21.39 -19.10
C ALA A 169 -27.13 -22.24 -20.37
N THR A 170 -26.44 -23.38 -20.32
CA THR A 170 -26.42 -24.36 -21.42
C THR A 170 -27.82 -24.93 -21.65
N SER A 171 -28.49 -25.43 -20.60
CA SER A 171 -29.84 -25.99 -20.71
C SER A 171 -30.87 -24.98 -21.21
N ASN A 172 -30.67 -23.70 -20.90
CA ASN A 172 -31.58 -22.61 -21.28
C ASN A 172 -31.23 -21.94 -22.62
N ASN A 173 -30.21 -22.42 -23.36
CA ASN A 173 -29.73 -21.79 -24.59
C ASN A 173 -29.28 -20.32 -24.42
N THR A 174 -28.84 -19.93 -23.22
CA THR A 174 -28.36 -18.58 -22.88
C THR A 174 -26.87 -18.54 -22.52
N PHE A 175 -26.11 -19.55 -22.95
CA PHE A 175 -24.69 -19.72 -22.58
C PHE A 175 -23.84 -18.49 -22.88
N ASP A 176 -23.83 -17.99 -24.12
CA ASP A 176 -23.02 -16.84 -24.52
C ASP A 176 -23.26 -15.60 -23.64
N ASN A 177 -24.52 -15.25 -23.39
CA ASN A 177 -24.86 -14.08 -22.56
C ASN A 177 -24.43 -14.28 -21.09
N SER A 178 -24.72 -15.44 -20.53
CA SER A 178 -24.39 -15.76 -19.13
C SER A 178 -22.88 -15.81 -18.92
N PHE A 179 -22.17 -16.46 -19.85
CA PHE A 179 -20.72 -16.52 -19.87
C PHE A 179 -20.08 -15.12 -19.96
N ASN A 180 -20.52 -14.29 -20.91
CA ASN A 180 -19.98 -12.93 -21.07
C ASN A 180 -20.23 -12.08 -19.82
N THR A 181 -21.41 -12.21 -19.21
CA THR A 181 -21.75 -11.52 -17.96
C THR A 181 -20.82 -11.95 -16.82
N ILE A 182 -20.64 -13.26 -16.62
CA ILE A 182 -19.77 -13.82 -15.60
C ILE A 182 -18.32 -13.40 -15.82
N LEU A 183 -17.79 -13.58 -17.04
CA LEU A 183 -16.40 -13.27 -17.36
C LEU A 183 -16.10 -11.78 -17.17
N LYS A 184 -16.98 -10.88 -17.63
CA LYS A 184 -16.84 -9.43 -17.41
C LYS A 184 -16.92 -9.06 -15.93
N GLY A 185 -17.78 -9.74 -15.17
CA GLY A 185 -17.86 -9.59 -13.71
C GLY A 185 -16.55 -9.94 -13.01
N LEU A 186 -15.96 -11.09 -13.35
CA LEU A 186 -14.67 -11.51 -12.81
C LEU A 186 -13.53 -10.55 -13.19
N LEU A 187 -13.49 -10.11 -14.46
CA LEU A 187 -12.49 -9.15 -14.94
C LEU A 187 -12.61 -7.79 -14.23
N SER A 188 -13.84 -7.31 -13.99
CA SER A 188 -14.07 -6.04 -13.29
C SER A 188 -13.66 -6.11 -11.83
N GLU A 189 -13.99 -7.20 -11.14
CA GLU A 189 -13.56 -7.42 -9.76
C GLU A 189 -12.04 -7.53 -9.68
N HIS A 190 -11.43 -8.27 -10.61
CA HIS A 190 -9.98 -8.39 -10.66
C HIS A 190 -9.29 -7.05 -10.96
N GLN A 191 -9.85 -6.22 -11.83
CA GLN A 191 -9.34 -4.87 -12.11
C GLN A 191 -9.33 -4.01 -10.83
N LYS A 192 -10.36 -4.09 -9.99
CA LYS A 192 -10.39 -3.40 -8.69
C LYS A 192 -9.31 -3.91 -7.75
N GLN A 193 -9.15 -5.24 -7.65
CA GLN A 193 -8.11 -5.85 -6.82
C GLN A 193 -6.70 -5.44 -7.26
N ILE A 194 -6.45 -5.33 -8.57
CA ILE A 194 -5.18 -4.84 -9.11
C ILE A 194 -4.94 -3.39 -8.64
N LYS A 195 -5.97 -2.55 -8.74
CA LYS A 195 -5.90 -1.16 -8.28
C LYS A 195 -5.59 -1.08 -6.78
N ASP A 196 -6.28 -1.88 -5.97
CA ASP A 196 -6.07 -1.92 -4.52
C ASP A 196 -4.65 -2.37 -4.15
N ALA A 197 -4.09 -3.33 -4.90
CA ALA A 197 -2.71 -3.77 -4.73
C ALA A 197 -1.69 -2.72 -5.21
N TYR A 198 -2.03 -1.95 -6.25
CA TYR A 198 -1.21 -0.87 -6.77
C TYR A 198 -1.13 0.28 -5.75
N ASP A 199 -2.29 0.69 -5.22
CA ASP A 199 -2.39 1.79 -4.26
C ASP A 199 -1.66 1.45 -2.95
N SER A 200 -1.65 0.18 -2.53
CA SER A 200 -0.93 -0.27 -1.33
C SER A 200 0.55 -0.58 -1.53
N SER A 201 1.03 -0.65 -2.78
CA SER A 201 2.44 -0.94 -3.04
C SER A 201 3.33 0.29 -2.81
N ASN A 202 4.52 0.07 -2.26
CA ASN A 202 5.59 1.07 -2.20
C ASN A 202 6.73 0.78 -3.20
N SER A 203 6.65 -0.34 -3.93
CA SER A 203 7.68 -0.77 -4.87
C SER A 203 7.38 -0.25 -6.27
N LYS A 204 8.34 0.45 -6.88
CA LYS A 204 8.23 0.93 -8.26
C LYS A 204 7.98 -0.22 -9.25
N SER A 205 8.75 -1.31 -9.13
CA SER A 205 8.63 -2.48 -10.01
C SER A 205 7.28 -3.20 -9.86
N GLU A 206 6.74 -3.28 -8.64
CA GLU A 206 5.40 -3.83 -8.42
C GLU A 206 4.34 -2.91 -9.05
N LYS A 207 4.43 -1.60 -8.84
CA LYS A 207 3.50 -0.63 -9.44
C LYS A 207 3.49 -0.69 -10.95
N GLU A 208 4.65 -0.76 -11.60
CA GLU A 208 4.76 -0.89 -13.06
C GLU A 208 4.07 -2.17 -13.56
N THR A 209 4.30 -3.30 -12.87
CA THR A 209 3.68 -4.59 -13.22
C THR A 209 2.16 -4.58 -13.03
N LEU A 210 1.70 -4.00 -11.91
CA LEU A 210 0.27 -3.89 -11.59
C LEU A 210 -0.43 -2.92 -12.55
N GLN A 211 0.21 -1.83 -12.93
CA GLN A 211 -0.31 -0.89 -13.93
C GLN A 211 -0.43 -1.55 -15.32
N ALA A 212 0.61 -2.28 -15.76
CA ALA A 212 0.54 -3.04 -17.00
C ALA A 212 -0.61 -4.06 -16.97
N SER A 213 -0.76 -4.79 -15.85
CA SER A 213 -1.85 -5.75 -15.66
C SER A 213 -3.23 -5.07 -15.71
N TYR A 214 -3.39 -3.92 -15.04
CA TYR A 214 -4.62 -3.12 -15.05
C TYR A 214 -5.00 -2.68 -16.47
N ASN A 215 -4.03 -2.19 -17.24
CA ASN A 215 -4.25 -1.74 -18.61
C ASN A 215 -4.69 -2.90 -19.51
N SER A 216 -4.03 -4.05 -19.39
CA SER A 216 -4.40 -5.26 -20.13
C SER A 216 -5.82 -5.74 -19.81
N VAL A 217 -6.22 -5.74 -18.53
CA VAL A 217 -7.61 -6.07 -18.13
C VAL A 217 -8.59 -5.03 -18.67
N SER A 218 -8.21 -3.76 -18.70
CA SER A 218 -9.04 -2.68 -19.24
C SER A 218 -9.30 -2.85 -20.74
N VAL A 219 -8.35 -3.45 -21.49
CA VAL A 219 -8.55 -3.77 -22.91
C VAL A 219 -9.56 -4.90 -23.08
N LEU A 220 -9.53 -5.92 -22.21
CA LEU A 220 -10.48 -7.05 -22.26
C LEU A 220 -11.93 -6.67 -21.89
N LEU A 221 -12.12 -5.56 -21.16
CA LEU A 221 -13.43 -5.07 -20.73
C LEU A 221 -14.12 -4.14 -21.74
N LYS A 222 -13.40 -3.70 -22.78
CA LYS A 222 -13.95 -2.87 -23.86
C LYS A 222 -14.69 -3.74 -24.88
#